data_AF-A0A661GEB3-F1
#
_entry.id   AF-A0A661GEB3-F1
#
_cell.length_a   1.000
_cell.length_b   1.000
_cell.length_c   1.000
_cell.angle_alpha   90.00
_cell.angle_beta   90.00
_cell.angle_gamma   90.00
#
_symmetry.space_group_name_H-M   'P 1'
#
loop_
_entity.id
_entity.type
_entity.pdbx_description
1 polymer ?
#
loop_
_entity_poly.entity_id
_entity_poly.type
_entity_poly.pdbx_seq_one_letter_code
_entity_poly.pdbx_strand_id
1 'polypeptide(L)'
;MQNKGARTGIFFGATSGVITTIGLITGLNAGTNSLVAVLGGILVVAVADAMSDALGIHIAQEADPDSTEEHIWAATIWTFVTKLIVALSFAVPLLWLPLQTAVAVAVAWGLLVITLLSAYLARMQRVPALPIVTEHLGIAIVVVAISHYIGIWVNSTFT
;
A
#
# COMPACT_ATOMS: atom_id res chain seq x y z
N MET A 1 -2.52 10.25 -26.86
CA MET A 1 -3.20 9.28 -25.97
C MET A 1 -2.47 9.28 -24.65
N GLN A 2 -3.10 9.77 -23.56
CA GLN A 2 -2.50 9.68 -22.22
C GLN A 2 -2.29 8.21 -21.87
N ASN A 3 -1.11 7.86 -21.35
CA ASN A 3 -0.70 6.50 -21.02
C ASN A 3 -1.62 5.91 -19.92
N LYS A 4 -2.77 5.35 -20.34
CA LYS A 4 -3.82 4.83 -19.45
C LYS A 4 -3.29 3.70 -18.57
N GLY A 5 -2.46 2.82 -19.13
CA GLY A 5 -1.85 1.70 -18.40
C GLY A 5 -0.95 2.18 -17.27
N ALA A 6 -0.09 3.18 -17.55
CA ALA A 6 0.73 3.79 -16.52
C ALA A 6 -0.10 4.39 -15.38
N ARG A 7 -1.21 5.07 -15.69
CA ARG A 7 -2.11 5.59 -14.64
C ARG A 7 -2.71 4.47 -13.80
N THR A 8 -3.24 3.42 -14.44
CA THR A 8 -3.76 2.24 -13.73
C THR A 8 -2.72 1.70 -12.76
N GLY A 9 -1.51 1.44 -13.24
CA GLY A 9 -0.45 0.86 -12.43
C GLY A 9 0.04 1.77 -11.30
N ILE A 10 0.18 3.09 -11.54
CA ILE A 10 0.60 4.05 -10.51
C ILE A 10 -0.43 4.14 -9.38
N PHE A 11 -1.70 4.37 -9.70
CA PHE A 11 -2.72 4.55 -8.66
C PHE A 11 -2.99 3.25 -7.89
N PHE A 12 -3.06 2.12 -8.60
CA PHE A 12 -3.25 0.82 -7.98
C PHE A 12 -2.04 0.45 -7.10
N GLY A 13 -0.83 0.50 -7.65
CA GLY A 13 0.39 0.15 -6.93
C GLY A 13 0.64 1.04 -5.71
N ALA A 14 0.39 2.35 -5.81
CA ALA A 14 0.56 3.24 -4.67
C ALA A 14 -0.47 2.97 -3.56
N THR A 15 -1.74 2.80 -3.91
CA THR A 15 -2.81 2.56 -2.93
C THR A 15 -2.61 1.21 -2.25
N SER A 16 -2.39 0.14 -3.03
CA SER A 16 -2.13 -1.21 -2.53
C SER A 16 -0.87 -1.26 -1.66
N GLY A 17 0.22 -0.62 -2.11
CA GLY A 17 1.47 -0.53 -1.35
C GLY A 17 1.31 0.12 0.02
N VAL A 18 0.55 1.21 0.11
CA VAL A 18 0.25 1.85 1.40
C VAL A 18 -0.58 0.92 2.29
N ILE A 19 -1.74 0.45 1.79
CA ILE A 19 -2.70 -0.29 2.61
C ILE A 19 -2.10 -1.58 3.17
N THR A 20 -1.44 -2.37 2.33
CA THR A 20 -0.79 -3.61 2.79
C THR A 20 0.29 -3.31 3.83
N THR A 21 1.10 -2.27 3.59
CA THR A 21 2.27 -2.00 4.43
C THR A 21 1.89 -1.42 5.79
N ILE A 22 0.90 -0.51 5.87
CA ILE A 22 0.41 0.00 7.17
C ILE A 22 -0.27 -1.10 7.99
N GLY A 23 -1.03 -2.00 7.35
CA GLY A 23 -1.64 -3.15 8.02
C GLY A 23 -0.58 -4.10 8.57
N LEU A 24 0.41 -4.45 7.75
CA LEU A 24 1.52 -5.31 8.16
C LEU A 24 2.31 -4.71 9.32
N ILE A 25 2.69 -3.43 9.23
CA ILE A 25 3.48 -2.76 10.28
C ILE A 25 2.73 -2.75 11.60
N THR A 26 1.46 -2.37 11.58
CA THR A 26 0.65 -2.23 12.80
C THR A 26 0.35 -3.58 13.44
N GLY A 27 0.05 -4.61 12.64
CA GLY A 27 -0.18 -5.96 13.12
C GLY A 27 1.08 -6.64 13.67
N LEU A 28 2.19 -6.59 12.93
CA LEU A 28 3.45 -7.18 13.39
C LEU A 28 4.00 -6.47 14.62
N ASN A 29 3.91 -5.13 14.69
CA ASN A 29 4.33 -4.39 15.88
C ASN A 29 3.50 -4.79 17.10
N ALA A 30 2.18 -4.87 16.96
CA ALA A 30 1.29 -5.26 18.05
C ALA A 30 1.51 -6.71 18.49
N GLY A 31 1.80 -7.61 17.55
CA GLY A 31 1.96 -9.03 17.82
C GLY A 31 3.35 -9.44 18.32
N THR A 32 4.39 -8.64 18.06
CA THR A 32 5.78 -9.05 18.31
C THR A 32 6.62 -8.02 19.05
N ASN A 33 6.24 -6.73 18.98
CA ASN A 33 7.06 -5.61 19.44
C ASN A 33 8.53 -5.69 18.96
N SER A 34 8.75 -6.27 17.78
CA SER A 34 10.08 -6.61 17.25
C SER A 34 10.37 -5.86 15.95
N LEU A 35 11.44 -5.05 15.98
CA LEU A 35 11.94 -4.35 14.79
C LEU A 35 12.28 -5.32 13.66
N VAL A 36 12.88 -6.48 14.00
CA VAL A 36 13.28 -7.49 13.02
C VAL A 36 12.05 -8.08 12.32
N ALA A 37 11.00 -8.37 13.08
CA ALA A 37 9.76 -8.90 12.52
C ALA A 37 9.10 -7.87 11.58
N VAL A 38 8.98 -6.61 12.01
CA VAL A 38 8.34 -5.57 11.21
C VAL A 38 9.16 -5.24 9.95
N LEU A 39 10.47 -5.00 10.09
CA LEU A 39 11.32 -4.65 8.96
C LEU A 39 11.46 -5.82 7.97
N GLY A 40 11.63 -7.05 8.47
CA GLY A 40 11.63 -8.26 7.64
C GLY A 40 10.31 -8.42 6.89
N GLY A 41 9.18 -8.20 7.56
CA GLY A 41 7.86 -8.22 6.95
C GLY A 41 7.71 -7.20 5.82
N ILE A 42 8.12 -5.94 6.03
CA ILE A 42 8.09 -4.90 4.99
C ILE A 42 8.91 -5.33 3.77
N LEU A 43 10.16 -5.75 3.97
CA LEU A 43 11.07 -6.05 2.85
C LEU A 43 10.60 -7.25 2.03
N VAL A 44 10.13 -8.32 2.68
CA VAL A 44 9.62 -9.52 2.00
C VAL A 44 8.34 -9.20 1.24
N VAL A 45 7.38 -8.53 1.89
CA VAL A 45 6.10 -8.17 1.26
C VAL A 45 6.32 -7.17 0.13
N ALA A 46 7.20 -6.18 0.30
CA ALA A 46 7.48 -5.19 -0.75
C ALA A 46 7.88 -5.84 -2.08
N VAL A 47 8.61 -6.96 -2.07
CA VAL A 47 8.98 -7.69 -3.29
C VAL A 47 7.87 -8.66 -3.72
N ALA A 48 7.45 -9.56 -2.82
CA ALA A 48 6.52 -10.63 -3.16
C ALA A 48 5.15 -10.09 -3.59
N ASP A 49 4.64 -9.11 -2.85
CA ASP A 49 3.32 -8.53 -3.06
C ASP A 49 3.30 -7.53 -4.22
N ALA A 50 4.43 -6.85 -4.50
CA ALA A 50 4.55 -6.02 -5.70
C ALA A 50 4.61 -6.86 -6.98
N MET A 51 5.31 -8.00 -6.95
CA MET A 51 5.35 -8.95 -8.06
C MET A 51 3.98 -9.60 -8.29
N SER A 52 3.33 -10.04 -7.20
CA SER A 52 1.99 -10.65 -7.26
C SER A 52 0.96 -9.68 -7.85
N ASP A 53 0.91 -8.43 -7.38
CA ASP A 53 0.00 -7.43 -7.90
C ASP A 53 0.29 -7.03 -9.36
N ALA A 54 1.57 -6.90 -9.72
CA ALA A 54 1.95 -6.58 -11.09
C ALA A 54 1.52 -7.69 -12.06
N LEU A 55 1.71 -8.95 -11.68
CA LEU A 55 1.23 -10.10 -12.45
C LEU A 55 -0.30 -10.14 -12.49
N GLY A 56 -0.97 -9.85 -11.37
CA GLY A 56 -2.43 -9.77 -11.30
C GLY A 56 -3.00 -8.71 -12.25
N ILE A 57 -2.39 -7.52 -12.28
CA ILE A 57 -2.75 -6.46 -13.23
C ILE A 57 -2.42 -6.86 -14.66
N HIS A 58 -1.28 -7.52 -14.93
CA HIS A 58 -0.94 -8.01 -16.26
C HIS A 58 -2.02 -8.92 -16.82
N ILE A 59 -2.38 -9.97 -16.05
CA ILE A 59 -3.40 -10.94 -16.45
C ILE A 59 -4.77 -10.28 -16.58
N ALA A 60 -5.12 -9.34 -15.68
CA ALA A 60 -6.38 -8.61 -15.76
C ALA A 60 -6.50 -7.75 -17.02
N GLN A 61 -5.40 -7.15 -17.47
CA GLN A 61 -5.37 -6.37 -18.72
C GLN A 61 -5.33 -7.29 -19.96
N GLU A 62 -4.64 -8.43 -19.90
CA GLU A 62 -4.63 -9.42 -20.99
C GLU A 62 -6.02 -10.05 -21.22
N ALA A 63 -6.82 -10.17 -20.16
CA ALA A 63 -8.20 -10.64 -20.23
C ALA A 63 -9.19 -9.59 -20.78
N ASP A 64 -8.79 -8.31 -20.87
CA ASP A 64 -9.62 -7.25 -21.44
C ASP A 64 -9.44 -7.20 -22.98
N PRO A 65 -10.48 -7.49 -23.78
CA PRO A 65 -10.38 -7.53 -25.24
C PRO A 65 -10.02 -6.18 -25.88
N ASP A 66 -10.21 -5.06 -25.16
CA ASP A 66 -9.88 -3.72 -25.63
C ASP A 66 -8.45 -3.26 -25.25
N SER A 67 -7.70 -4.08 -24.52
CA SER A 67 -6.34 -3.76 -24.10
C SER A 67 -5.30 -3.99 -25.19
N THR A 68 -4.36 -3.06 -25.30
CA THR A 68 -3.20 -3.19 -26.19
C THR A 68 -1.99 -3.73 -25.43
N GLU A 69 -1.05 -4.38 -26.13
CA GLU A 69 0.19 -4.88 -25.53
C GLU A 69 0.97 -3.77 -24.79
N GLU A 70 1.03 -2.56 -25.38
CA GLU A 70 1.63 -1.38 -24.73
C GLU A 70 0.93 -1.04 -23.41
N HIS A 71 -0.41 -1.11 -23.37
CA HIS A 71 -1.19 -0.83 -22.16
C HIS A 71 -0.91 -1.87 -21.07
N ILE A 72 -0.90 -3.16 -21.44
CA ILE A 72 -0.67 -4.29 -20.52
C ILE A 72 0.69 -4.13 -19.84
N TRP A 73 1.76 -3.95 -20.62
CA TRP A 73 3.12 -3.80 -20.08
C TRP A 73 3.29 -2.51 -19.29
N ALA A 74 2.71 -1.40 -19.73
CA ALA A 74 2.73 -0.17 -18.95
C ALA A 74 2.05 -0.36 -17.59
N ALA A 75 0.86 -0.95 -17.53
CA ALA A 75 0.16 -1.21 -16.28
C ALA A 75 0.96 -2.14 -15.36
N THR A 76 1.57 -3.19 -15.92
CA THR A 76 2.38 -4.17 -15.18
C THR A 76 3.60 -3.52 -14.53
N ILE A 77 4.43 -2.83 -15.32
CA ILE A 77 5.68 -2.23 -14.85
C ILE A 77 5.37 -1.13 -13.83
N TRP A 78 4.40 -0.27 -14.12
CA TRP A 78 4.05 0.82 -13.21
C TRP A 78 3.41 0.32 -11.92
N THR A 79 2.66 -0.79 -11.94
CA THR A 79 2.17 -1.44 -10.71
C THR A 79 3.34 -1.92 -9.87
N PHE A 80 4.26 -2.70 -10.46
CA PHE A 80 5.42 -3.23 -9.75
C PHE A 80 6.27 -2.12 -9.13
N VAL A 81 6.72 -1.17 -9.94
CA VAL A 81 7.64 -0.11 -9.53
C VAL A 81 7.00 0.76 -8.45
N THR A 82 5.75 1.18 -8.66
CA THR A 82 5.08 2.08 -7.70
C THR A 82 4.85 1.37 -6.38
N LYS A 83 4.34 0.12 -6.40
CA LYS A 83 4.08 -0.65 -5.18
C LYS A 83 5.36 -0.93 -4.41
N LEU A 84 6.43 -1.35 -5.10
CA LEU A 84 7.74 -1.60 -4.50
C LEU A 84 8.30 -0.35 -3.82
N ILE A 85 8.34 0.79 -4.53
CA ILE A 85 8.89 2.03 -3.99
C ILE A 85 8.06 2.53 -2.81
N VAL A 86 6.74 2.49 -2.92
CA VAL A 86 5.85 2.91 -1.84
C VAL A 86 6.03 2.03 -0.62
N ALA A 87 6.06 0.70 -0.76
CA ALA A 87 6.28 -0.22 0.36
C ALA A 87 7.65 0.02 1.02
N LEU A 88 8.72 0.16 0.23
CA LEU A 88 10.06 0.45 0.74
C LEU A 88 10.16 1.81 1.45
N SER A 89 9.34 2.80 1.09
CA SER A 89 9.31 4.09 1.78
C SER A 89 8.94 3.98 3.26
N PHE A 90 8.15 2.96 3.64
CA PHE A 90 7.80 2.70 5.04
C PHE A 90 8.93 2.09 5.85
N ALA A 91 9.97 1.56 5.22
CA ALA A 91 11.15 1.11 5.96
C ALA A 91 11.96 2.30 6.50
N VAL A 92 11.86 3.49 5.89
CA VAL A 92 12.68 4.65 6.24
C VAL A 92 12.52 5.06 7.71
N PRO A 93 11.30 5.27 8.26
CA PRO A 93 11.15 5.60 9.68
C PRO A 93 11.77 4.56 10.63
N LEU A 94 11.73 3.27 10.26
CA LEU A 94 12.23 2.16 11.09
C LEU A 94 13.75 2.10 11.18
N LEU A 95 14.47 2.72 10.23
CA LEU A 95 15.94 2.75 10.24
C LEU A 95 16.50 3.84 11.16
N TRP A 96 15.69 4.86 11.51
CA TRP A 96 16.17 6.07 12.21
C TRP A 96 15.46 6.33 13.54
N LEU A 97 14.27 5.77 13.76
CA LEU A 97 13.44 6.06 14.93
C LEU A 97 13.26 4.82 15.82
N PRO A 98 13.02 4.99 17.13
CA PRO A 98 12.58 3.91 17.99
C PRO A 98 11.29 3.29 17.46
N LEU A 99 11.12 1.96 17.60
CA LEU A 99 10.06 1.18 16.96
C LEU A 99 8.67 1.81 17.10
N GLN A 100 8.26 2.22 18.31
CA GLN A 100 6.93 2.78 18.52
C GLN A 100 6.73 4.12 17.82
N THR A 101 7.75 4.99 17.85
CA THR A 101 7.74 6.26 17.11
C THR A 101 7.77 6.00 15.60
N ALA A 102 8.57 5.03 15.14
CA ALA A 102 8.66 4.65 13.74
C ALA A 102 7.32 4.17 13.18
N VAL A 103 6.60 3.34 13.93
CA VAL A 103 5.26 2.83 13.57
C VAL A 103 4.26 3.98 13.47
N ALA A 104 4.23 4.89 14.44
CA ALA A 104 3.33 6.05 14.40
C ALA A 104 3.62 6.95 13.17
N VAL A 105 4.91 7.21 12.89
CA VAL A 105 5.33 7.99 11.72
C VAL A 105 4.99 7.26 10.41
N ALA A 106 5.18 5.95 10.35
CA ALA A 106 4.81 5.12 9.20
C ALA A 106 3.30 5.16 8.93
N VAL A 107 2.46 5.06 9.96
CA VAL A 107 0.99 5.20 9.81
C VAL A 107 0.65 6.60 9.32
N ALA A 108 1.21 7.65 9.94
CA ALA A 108 0.99 9.03 9.49
C ALA A 108 1.41 9.25 8.03
N TRP A 109 2.53 8.67 7.62
CA TRP A 109 3.01 8.68 6.24
C TRP A 109 2.01 8.00 5.30
N GLY A 110 1.52 6.81 5.64
CA GLY A 110 0.52 6.11 4.82
C GLY A 110 -0.79 6.90 4.67
N LEU A 111 -1.31 7.46 5.77
CA LEU A 111 -2.52 8.30 5.72
C LEU A 111 -2.30 9.56 4.88
N LEU A 112 -1.12 10.18 4.97
CA LEU A 112 -0.76 11.32 4.12
C LEU A 112 -0.73 10.93 2.64
N VAL A 113 -0.07 9.83 2.28
CA VAL A 113 -0.01 9.36 0.89
C VAL A 113 -1.40 9.06 0.34
N ILE A 114 -2.25 8.34 1.08
CA ILE A 114 -3.64 8.07 0.67
C ILE A 114 -4.44 9.36 0.50
N THR A 115 -4.29 10.32 1.42
CA THR A 115 -4.95 11.62 1.32
C THR A 115 -4.55 12.35 0.04
N LEU A 116 -3.26 12.42 -0.24
CA LEU A 116 -2.73 13.09 -1.43
C LEU A 116 -3.18 12.41 -2.73
N LEU A 117 -3.11 11.08 -2.79
CA LEU A 117 -3.58 10.31 -3.95
C LEU A 117 -5.07 10.50 -4.20
N SER A 118 -5.88 10.43 -3.13
CA SER A 118 -7.34 10.58 -3.20
C SER A 118 -7.75 11.98 -3.62
N ALA A 119 -7.11 13.01 -3.07
CA ALA A 119 -7.34 14.40 -3.45
C ALA A 119 -6.93 14.66 -4.90
N TYR A 120 -5.82 14.07 -5.35
CA TYR A 120 -5.37 14.17 -6.73
C TYR A 120 -6.33 13.47 -7.70
N LEU A 121 -6.80 12.26 -7.37
CA LEU A 121 -7.79 11.52 -8.15
C LEU A 121 -9.10 12.32 -8.28
N ALA A 122 -9.58 12.89 -7.17
CA ALA A 122 -10.80 13.72 -7.17
C ALA A 122 -10.66 14.94 -8.10
N ARG A 123 -9.50 15.61 -8.07
CA ARG A 123 -9.20 16.73 -8.98
C ARG A 123 -9.18 16.29 -10.45
N MET A 124 -8.58 15.13 -10.74
CA MET A 124 -8.54 14.58 -12.10
C MET A 124 -9.95 14.26 -12.62
N GLN A 125 -10.82 13.76 -11.75
CA GLN A 125 -12.21 13.41 -12.07
C GLN A 125 -13.19 14.59 -11.97
N ARG A 126 -12.72 15.79 -11.55
CA ARG A 126 -13.53 17.01 -11.36
C ARG A 126 -14.71 16.80 -10.40
N VAL A 127 -14.50 16.00 -9.36
CA VAL A 127 -15.47 15.72 -8.29
C VAL A 127 -14.98 16.30 -6.97
N PRO A 128 -15.87 16.56 -5.98
CA PRO A 128 -15.46 17.04 -4.67
C PRO A 128 -14.49 16.04 -4.00
N ALA A 129 -13.39 16.54 -3.45
CA ALA A 129 -12.34 15.70 -2.87
C ALA A 129 -12.71 15.09 -1.52
N LEU A 130 -13.51 15.80 -0.72
CA LEU A 130 -13.79 15.41 0.66
C LEU A 130 -14.41 14.00 0.78
N PRO A 131 -15.48 13.65 0.02
CA PRO A 131 -16.09 12.31 0.12
C PRO A 131 -15.10 11.17 -0.19
N ILE A 132 -14.32 11.32 -1.26
CA ILE A 132 -13.35 10.30 -1.71
C ILE A 132 -12.23 10.12 -0.67
N VAL A 133 -11.68 11.24 -0.19
CA VAL A 133 -10.63 11.21 0.84
C VAL A 133 -11.15 10.55 2.12
N THR A 134 -12.36 10.89 2.56
CA THR A 134 -12.94 10.31 3.78
C THR A 134 -13.20 8.82 3.64
N GLU A 135 -13.65 8.35 2.48
CA GLU A 135 -13.88 6.93 2.21
C GLU A 135 -12.57 6.14 2.27
N HIS A 136 -11.55 6.58 1.54
CA HIS A 136 -10.27 5.88 1.48
C HIS A 136 -9.53 5.92 2.82
N LEU A 137 -9.57 7.04 3.55
CA LEU A 137 -9.03 7.10 4.90
C LEU A 137 -9.79 6.21 5.89
N GLY A 138 -11.13 6.12 5.75
CA GLY A 138 -11.95 5.20 6.53
C GLY A 138 -11.49 3.75 6.36
N ILE A 139 -11.29 3.31 5.11
CA ILE A 139 -10.76 1.98 4.79
C ILE A 139 -9.36 1.78 5.40
N ALA A 140 -8.46 2.75 5.24
CA ALA A 140 -7.11 2.66 5.80
C ALA A 140 -7.12 2.52 7.34
N ILE A 141 -7.98 3.27 8.03
CA ILE A 141 -8.15 3.18 9.48
C ILE A 141 -8.70 1.80 9.90
N VAL A 142 -9.67 1.27 9.15
CA VAL A 142 -10.21 -0.07 9.39
C VAL A 142 -9.13 -1.13 9.25
N VAL A 143 -8.29 -1.06 8.21
CA VAL A 143 -7.17 -1.97 8.01
C VAL A 143 -6.20 -1.90 9.19
N VAL A 144 -5.78 -0.70 9.60
CA VAL A 144 -4.90 -0.51 10.76
C VAL A 144 -5.50 -1.12 12.03
N ALA A 145 -6.78 -0.86 12.32
CA ALA A 145 -7.44 -1.38 13.51
C ALA A 145 -7.52 -2.90 13.50
N ILE A 146 -7.99 -3.50 12.40
CA ILE A 146 -8.13 -4.95 12.28
C ILE A 146 -6.75 -5.63 12.38
N SER A 147 -5.75 -5.15 11.65
CA SER A 147 -4.40 -5.72 11.70
C SER A 147 -3.79 -5.63 13.11
N HIS A 148 -3.98 -4.50 13.80
CA HIS A 148 -3.53 -4.33 15.18
C HIS A 148 -4.14 -5.36 16.13
N TYR A 149 -5.47 -5.54 16.10
CA TYR A 149 -6.15 -6.50 16.96
C TYR A 149 -5.83 -7.95 16.61
N ILE A 150 -5.63 -8.27 15.33
CA ILE A 150 -5.11 -9.58 14.91
C ILE A 150 -3.73 -9.82 15.53
N GLY A 151 -2.84 -8.82 15.49
CA GLY A 151 -1.51 -8.90 16.10
C GLY A 151 -1.58 -9.20 17.60
N ILE A 152 -2.39 -8.43 18.35
CA ILE A 152 -2.62 -8.66 19.79
C ILE A 152 -3.13 -10.08 20.04
N TRP A 153 -4.15 -10.50 19.29
CA TRP A 153 -4.77 -11.81 19.46
C TRP A 153 -3.78 -12.96 19.23
N VAL A 154 -2.95 -12.86 18.18
CA VAL A 154 -1.89 -13.85 17.92
C VAL A 154 -0.89 -13.88 19.07
N ASN A 155 -0.44 -12.71 19.55
CA ASN A 155 0.50 -12.65 20.67
C ASN A 155 -0.08 -13.29 21.93
N SER A 156 -1.30 -12.94 22.32
CA SER A 156 -1.92 -13.44 23.55
C SER A 156 -2.28 -14.92 23.52
N THR A 157 -2.41 -15.52 22.33
CA THR A 157 -2.84 -16.91 22.17
C THR A 157 -1.67 -17.86 22.02
N PHE A 158 -0.58 -17.42 21.38
CA PHE A 158 0.53 -18.28 20.97
C PHE A 158 1.88 -17.94 21.63
N THR A 159 1.92 -16.99 22.56
CA THR A 159 3.11 -16.63 23.37
C THR A 159 2.81 -16.80 24.85
#